data_AF-E6YUC8-F1
#
_entry.id   AF-E6YUC8-F1
#
_cell.length_a   1.000
_cell.length_b   1.000
_cell.length_c   1.000
_cell.angle_alpha   90.00
_cell.angle_beta   90.00
_cell.angle_gamma   90.00
#
_symmetry.space_group_name_H-M   'P 1'
#
loop_
_entity.id
_entity.type
_entity.pdbx_description
1 polymer ?
#
loop_
_entity_poly.entity_id
_entity_poly.type
_entity_poly.pdbx_seq_one_letter_code
_entity_poly.pdbx_strand_id
1 'polypeptide(L)'
;MCKKYELTDEEVVVGSHKLYRIRALKDFGNVKVNELGGFIEDEKNLSHENDCWVCDNAKVFGNAMVYDNAKVFGNAMVYDNAKVIENALIYDEARVFSDVRVCGENIVAGNAIIWGNANVYSRTKISPRVSNNGRFQKMCL
;
A
#
# COMPACT_ATOMS: atom_id res chain seq x y z
N MET A 1 -22.41 -2.32 5.03
CA MET A 1 -21.73 -1.72 3.86
C MET A 1 -21.62 -2.75 2.76
N CYS A 2 -21.70 -2.36 1.49
CA CYS A 2 -21.43 -3.26 0.36
C CYS A 2 -19.92 -3.44 0.19
N LYS A 3 -19.44 -4.69 0.14
CA LYS A 3 -18.01 -5.00 -0.08
C LYS A 3 -17.52 -4.38 -1.40
N LYS A 4 -16.29 -3.86 -1.37
CA LYS A 4 -15.62 -3.28 -2.55
C LYS A 4 -14.90 -4.34 -3.38
N TYR A 5 -14.40 -5.37 -2.72
CA TYR A 5 -13.63 -6.46 -3.31
C TYR A 5 -13.82 -7.74 -2.49
N GLU A 6 -13.34 -8.85 -3.02
CA GLU A 6 -13.20 -10.14 -2.33
C GLU A 6 -11.77 -10.68 -2.44
N LEU A 7 -11.42 -11.64 -1.59
CA LEU A 7 -10.23 -12.47 -1.71
C LEU A 7 -10.55 -13.66 -2.62
N THR A 8 -9.68 -13.99 -3.55
CA THR A 8 -9.82 -15.17 -4.42
C THR A 8 -8.99 -16.34 -3.92
N ASP A 9 -9.09 -17.50 -4.61
CA ASP A 9 -8.27 -18.69 -4.32
C ASP A 9 -6.85 -18.62 -4.93
N GLU A 10 -6.48 -17.53 -5.61
CA GLU A 10 -5.10 -17.34 -6.10
C GLU A 10 -4.21 -16.83 -4.95
N GLU A 11 -3.22 -17.63 -4.59
CA GLU A 11 -2.45 -17.44 -3.36
C GLU A 11 -0.95 -17.27 -3.62
N VAL A 12 -0.31 -16.48 -2.76
CA VAL A 12 1.16 -16.38 -2.68
C VAL A 12 1.61 -16.44 -1.23
N VAL A 13 2.80 -16.98 -1.00
CA VAL A 13 3.41 -17.06 0.33
C VAL A 13 4.62 -16.13 0.39
N VAL A 14 4.64 -15.26 1.40
CA VAL A 14 5.77 -14.36 1.70
C VAL A 14 6.20 -14.59 3.14
N GLY A 15 7.32 -15.29 3.33
CA GLY A 15 7.75 -15.72 4.66
C GLY A 15 6.71 -16.64 5.29
N SER A 16 6.15 -16.25 6.45
CA SER A 16 5.06 -16.95 7.14
C SER A 16 3.65 -16.48 6.75
N HIS A 17 3.53 -15.48 5.88
CA HIS A 17 2.25 -14.89 5.52
C HIS A 17 1.71 -15.52 4.24
N LYS A 18 0.43 -15.88 4.29
CA LYS A 18 -0.34 -16.37 3.15
C LYS A 18 -1.23 -15.24 2.67
N LEU A 19 -1.08 -14.84 1.41
CA LEU A 19 -1.83 -13.73 0.81
C LEU A 19 -2.69 -14.23 -0.34
N TYR A 20 -3.78 -13.52 -0.59
CA TYR A 20 -4.79 -13.82 -1.58
C TYR A 20 -4.91 -12.67 -2.57
N ARG A 21 -5.01 -13.00 -3.85
CA ARG A 21 -5.31 -12.04 -4.91
C ARG A 21 -6.68 -11.42 -4.62
N ILE A 22 -6.79 -10.10 -4.78
CA ILE A 22 -8.09 -9.43 -4.64
C ILE A 22 -8.80 -9.28 -5.98
N ARG A 23 -10.13 -9.30 -5.95
CA ARG A 23 -10.99 -9.05 -7.11
C ARG A 23 -12.05 -8.01 -6.79
N ALA A 24 -12.20 -7.00 -7.64
CA ALA A 24 -13.19 -5.94 -7.46
C ALA A 24 -14.63 -6.48 -7.62
N LEU A 25 -15.53 -6.07 -6.71
CA LEU A 25 -16.95 -6.46 -6.73
C LEU A 25 -17.87 -5.39 -7.32
N LYS A 26 -17.33 -4.20 -7.60
CA LYS A 26 -18.04 -3.05 -8.19
C LYS A 26 -17.03 -2.10 -8.84
N ASP A 27 -17.54 -1.15 -9.61
CA ASP A 27 -16.74 -0.03 -10.13
C ASP A 27 -16.44 0.99 -9.02
N PHE A 28 -15.21 1.51 -8.98
CA PHE A 28 -14.77 2.61 -8.11
C PHE A 28 -13.47 3.22 -8.64
N GLY A 29 -13.28 4.54 -8.49
CA GLY A 29 -12.15 5.26 -9.10
C GLY A 29 -11.95 4.87 -10.57
N ASN A 30 -10.81 4.25 -10.86
CA ASN A 30 -10.46 3.72 -12.19
C ASN A 30 -10.53 2.17 -12.30
N VAL A 31 -11.01 1.49 -11.28
CA VAL A 31 -11.11 0.02 -11.19
C VAL A 31 -12.50 -0.43 -11.63
N LYS A 32 -12.56 -1.48 -12.46
CA LYS A 32 -13.81 -2.07 -12.94
C LYS A 32 -14.20 -3.32 -12.17
N VAL A 33 -15.51 -3.59 -12.09
CA VAL A 33 -16.01 -4.85 -11.53
C VAL A 33 -15.32 -6.06 -12.19
N ASN A 34 -14.99 -7.06 -11.38
CA ASN A 34 -14.20 -8.26 -11.72
C ASN A 34 -12.72 -8.02 -12.07
N GLU A 35 -12.22 -6.79 -12.04
CA GLU A 35 -10.80 -6.52 -12.22
C GLU A 35 -9.98 -7.13 -11.07
N LEU A 36 -8.89 -7.82 -11.42
CA LEU A 36 -7.95 -8.37 -10.45
C LEU A 36 -6.99 -7.28 -9.96
N GLY A 37 -6.74 -7.27 -8.65
CA GLY A 37 -5.76 -6.41 -8.01
C GLY A 37 -4.47 -7.14 -7.66
N GLY A 38 -3.78 -6.65 -6.63
CA GLY A 38 -2.62 -7.32 -6.04
C GLY A 38 -3.03 -8.31 -4.97
N PHE A 39 -2.15 -8.53 -4.00
CA PHE A 39 -2.33 -9.55 -2.96
C PHE A 39 -2.42 -8.90 -1.58
N ILE A 40 -3.38 -9.36 -0.77
CA ILE A 40 -3.48 -8.99 0.64
C ILE A 40 -3.61 -10.23 1.52
N GLU A 41 -3.16 -10.15 2.78
CA GLU A 41 -3.29 -11.27 3.73
C GLU A 41 -4.72 -11.41 4.25
N ASP A 42 -5.36 -10.30 4.60
CA ASP A 42 -6.70 -10.26 5.17
C ASP A 42 -7.41 -8.94 4.81
N GLU A 43 -8.75 -8.90 4.92
CA GLU A 43 -9.56 -7.70 4.62
C GLU A 43 -9.15 -6.47 5.45
N LYS A 44 -8.53 -6.64 6.62
CA LYS A 44 -7.97 -5.52 7.40
C LYS A 44 -6.89 -4.73 6.66
N ASN A 45 -6.22 -5.33 5.67
CA ASN A 45 -5.08 -4.73 4.99
C ASN A 45 -5.49 -3.69 3.93
N LEU A 46 -6.71 -3.73 3.43
CA LEU A 46 -7.21 -2.82 2.41
C LEU A 46 -8.66 -2.40 2.71
N SER A 47 -8.90 -1.11 2.89
CA SER A 47 -10.24 -0.63 3.23
C SER A 47 -11.26 -0.89 2.12
N HIS A 48 -12.50 -1.21 2.50
CA HIS A 48 -13.65 -1.25 1.59
C HIS A 48 -14.24 0.15 1.31
N GLU A 49 -13.77 1.19 1.99
CA GLU A 49 -14.18 2.58 1.77
C GLU A 49 -13.25 3.29 0.77
N ASN A 50 -13.77 4.35 0.14
CA ASN A 50 -13.04 5.21 -0.81
C ASN A 50 -12.35 4.40 -1.93
N ASP A 51 -11.41 5.03 -2.63
CA ASP A 51 -10.81 4.51 -3.86
C ASP A 51 -9.45 3.82 -3.66
N CYS A 52 -9.05 3.53 -2.43
CA CYS A 52 -7.79 2.84 -2.16
C CYS A 52 -7.76 1.47 -2.85
N TRP A 53 -6.60 1.12 -3.41
CA TRP A 53 -6.45 -0.11 -4.19
C TRP A 53 -5.02 -0.65 -4.19
N VAL A 54 -4.92 -1.97 -4.23
CA VAL A 54 -3.68 -2.70 -4.46
C VAL A 54 -3.81 -3.38 -5.83
N CYS A 55 -2.90 -3.13 -6.77
CA CYS A 55 -2.92 -3.76 -8.10
C CYS A 55 -1.56 -4.37 -8.49
N ASP A 56 -1.50 -4.97 -9.68
CA ASP A 56 -0.33 -5.69 -10.20
C ASP A 56 0.13 -6.84 -9.29
N ASN A 57 1.42 -6.90 -8.93
CA ASN A 57 1.99 -7.91 -8.05
C ASN A 57 2.23 -7.39 -6.62
N ALA A 58 1.71 -6.19 -6.31
CA ALA A 58 1.90 -5.57 -5.02
C ALA A 58 1.32 -6.41 -3.89
N LYS A 59 1.94 -6.32 -2.71
CA LYS A 59 1.61 -7.17 -1.55
C LYS A 59 1.43 -6.33 -0.30
N VAL A 60 0.31 -6.50 0.39
CA VAL A 60 0.02 -5.85 1.67
C VAL A 60 -0.33 -6.89 2.72
N PHE A 61 0.48 -7.01 3.77
CA PHE A 61 0.35 -8.10 4.74
C PHE A 61 0.80 -7.69 6.15
N GLY A 62 0.69 -8.59 7.12
CA GLY A 62 0.88 -8.30 8.54
C GLY A 62 -0.25 -7.42 9.08
N ASN A 63 0.09 -6.40 9.86
CA ASN A 63 -0.84 -5.38 10.35
C ASN A 63 -0.86 -4.12 9.47
N ALA A 64 -0.27 -4.18 8.27
CA ALA A 64 -0.26 -3.03 7.38
C ALA A 64 -1.67 -2.69 6.91
N MET A 65 -1.94 -1.41 6.67
CA MET A 65 -3.25 -0.93 6.29
C MET A 65 -3.17 0.09 5.16
N VAL A 66 -3.98 -0.09 4.13
CA VAL A 66 -4.15 0.85 3.01
C VAL A 66 -5.59 1.36 3.01
N TYR A 67 -5.77 2.68 3.05
CA TYR A 67 -7.09 3.32 3.14
C TYR A 67 -7.14 4.66 2.40
N ASP A 68 -8.30 5.33 2.45
CA ASP A 68 -8.62 6.53 1.68
C ASP A 68 -8.50 6.30 0.16
N ASN A 69 -7.66 7.05 -0.54
CA ASN A 69 -7.43 6.94 -1.99
C ASN A 69 -6.02 6.43 -2.31
N ALA A 70 -5.32 5.84 -1.33
CA ALA A 70 -3.95 5.38 -1.50
C ALA A 70 -3.86 4.22 -2.51
N LYS A 71 -2.80 4.22 -3.32
CA LYS A 71 -2.58 3.17 -4.32
C LYS A 71 -1.23 2.49 -4.12
N VAL A 72 -1.25 1.16 -4.14
CA VAL A 72 -0.05 0.31 -4.09
C VAL A 72 -0.01 -0.55 -5.35
N PHE A 73 1.06 -0.46 -6.14
CA PHE A 73 1.12 -1.11 -7.46
C PHE A 73 2.55 -1.54 -7.84
N GLY A 74 2.73 -2.14 -9.03
CA GLY A 74 3.98 -2.79 -9.41
C GLY A 74 4.30 -4.04 -8.58
N ASN A 75 5.50 -4.13 -8.02
CA ASN A 75 5.97 -5.21 -7.14
C ASN A 75 6.13 -4.74 -5.68
N ALA A 76 5.52 -3.59 -5.32
CA ALA A 76 5.70 -2.98 -4.01
C ALA A 76 5.20 -3.86 -2.85
N MET A 77 5.85 -3.72 -1.69
CA MET A 77 5.52 -4.47 -0.48
C MET A 77 5.26 -3.52 0.69
N VAL A 78 4.10 -3.65 1.32
CA VAL A 78 3.72 -2.90 2.52
C VAL A 78 3.39 -3.89 3.64
N TYR A 79 4.11 -3.85 4.76
CA TYR A 79 3.96 -4.87 5.80
C TYR A 79 4.26 -4.37 7.22
N ASP A 80 4.29 -5.28 8.20
CA ASP A 80 4.34 -4.99 9.63
C ASP A 80 3.20 -4.08 10.08
N ASN A 81 3.45 -2.89 10.63
CA ASN A 81 2.42 -1.96 11.13
C ASN A 81 2.26 -0.72 10.21
N ALA A 82 2.74 -0.80 8.96
CA ALA A 82 2.79 0.35 8.06
C ALA A 82 1.38 0.82 7.65
N LYS A 83 1.19 2.14 7.57
CA LYS A 83 -0.08 2.78 7.21
C LYS A 83 0.10 3.66 5.97
N VAL A 84 -0.64 3.38 4.91
CA VAL A 84 -0.60 4.13 3.64
C VAL A 84 -1.98 4.71 3.36
N ILE A 85 -2.06 6.04 3.32
CA ILE A 85 -3.32 6.76 3.55
C ILE A 85 -3.42 7.97 2.62
N GLU A 86 -4.58 8.64 2.63
CA GLU A 86 -4.87 9.79 1.77
C GLU A 86 -4.62 9.48 0.28
N ASN A 87 -3.75 10.22 -0.40
CA ASN A 87 -3.48 10.07 -1.84
C ASN A 87 -2.08 9.49 -2.11
N ALA A 88 -1.51 8.75 -1.15
CA ALA A 88 -0.16 8.20 -1.27
C ALA A 88 -0.05 7.13 -2.37
N LEU A 89 1.03 7.16 -3.13
CA LEU A 89 1.34 6.23 -4.21
C LEU A 89 2.63 5.48 -3.88
N ILE A 90 2.54 4.15 -3.77
CA ILE A 90 3.67 3.25 -3.50
C ILE A 90 3.78 2.27 -4.67
N TYR A 91 4.92 2.27 -5.37
CA TYR A 91 5.05 1.44 -6.57
C TYR A 91 6.48 1.02 -6.91
N ASP A 92 6.65 0.35 -8.05
CA ASP A 92 7.85 -0.35 -8.49
C ASP A 92 8.25 -1.45 -7.49
N GLU A 93 9.46 -1.42 -6.92
CA GLU A 93 10.01 -2.40 -5.98
C GLU A 93 10.04 -1.84 -4.53
N ALA A 94 9.24 -0.81 -4.26
CA ALA A 94 9.27 -0.10 -2.99
C ALA A 94 8.85 -1.00 -1.82
N ARG A 95 9.52 -0.84 -0.67
CA ARG A 95 9.21 -1.55 0.58
C ARG A 95 8.92 -0.57 1.70
N VAL A 96 7.76 -0.70 2.34
CA VAL A 96 7.33 0.14 3.46
C VAL A 96 6.91 -0.76 4.61
N PHE A 97 7.59 -0.69 5.76
CA PHE A 97 7.36 -1.61 6.87
C PHE A 97 7.68 -1.01 8.24
N SER A 98 7.62 -1.80 9.31
CA SER A 98 7.61 -1.34 10.72
C SER A 98 6.45 -0.37 11.03
N ASP A 99 6.65 0.63 11.88
CA ASP A 99 5.64 1.61 12.33
C ASP A 99 5.62 2.88 11.44
N VAL A 100 5.67 2.70 10.12
CA VAL A 100 5.71 3.81 9.16
C VAL A 100 4.32 4.32 8.83
N ARG A 101 4.15 5.64 8.75
CA ARG A 101 2.94 6.28 8.20
C ARG A 101 3.29 7.11 6.96
N VAL A 102 2.64 6.81 5.84
CA VAL A 102 2.71 7.59 4.60
C VAL A 102 1.35 8.22 4.34
N CYS A 103 1.27 9.55 4.32
CA CYS A 103 0.05 10.32 4.10
C CYS A 103 0.29 11.47 3.11
N GLY A 104 -0.75 12.14 2.63
CA GLY A 104 -0.65 13.20 1.62
C GLY A 104 -0.39 12.69 0.21
N GLU A 105 -0.03 13.60 -0.69
CA GLU A 105 0.29 13.32 -2.10
C GLU A 105 1.74 12.82 -2.26
N ASN A 106 2.11 11.78 -1.51
CA ASN A 106 3.46 11.22 -1.52
C ASN A 106 3.65 10.17 -2.60
N ILE A 107 4.86 10.11 -3.16
CA ILE A 107 5.29 9.10 -4.13
C ILE A 107 6.49 8.35 -3.57
N VAL A 108 6.34 7.03 -3.39
CA VAL A 108 7.43 6.12 -3.04
C VAL A 108 7.61 5.13 -4.18
N ALA A 109 8.78 5.14 -4.81
CA ALA A 109 9.02 4.47 -6.09
C ALA A 109 10.45 3.92 -6.21
N GLY A 110 10.71 3.17 -7.28
CA GLY A 110 11.96 2.45 -7.50
C GLY A 110 12.25 1.43 -6.38
N ASN A 111 13.54 1.29 -6.02
CA ASN A 111 13.98 0.39 -4.94
C ASN A 111 13.97 1.09 -3.56
N ALA A 112 13.00 1.97 -3.29
CA ALA A 112 12.92 2.70 -2.02
C ALA A 112 12.60 1.75 -0.85
N ILE A 113 13.24 1.96 0.30
CA ILE A 113 13.01 1.16 1.52
C ILE A 113 12.75 2.13 2.67
N ILE A 114 11.54 2.12 3.23
CA ILE A 114 11.10 2.96 4.35
C ILE A 114 10.72 2.06 5.52
N TRP A 115 11.29 2.31 6.70
CA TRP A 115 11.11 1.48 7.88
C TRP A 115 11.34 2.28 9.18
N GLY A 116 11.16 1.63 10.33
CA GLY A 116 11.25 2.27 11.65
C GLY A 116 9.96 3.01 12.03
N ASN A 117 10.09 4.14 12.74
CA ASN A 117 8.96 4.99 13.15
C ASN A 117 8.94 6.29 12.31
N ALA A 118 8.83 6.13 11.00
CA ALA A 118 8.87 7.26 10.07
C ALA A 118 7.46 7.81 9.78
N ASN A 119 7.34 9.13 9.73
CA ASN A 119 6.15 9.81 9.19
C ASN A 119 6.55 10.53 7.91
N VAL A 120 5.94 10.15 6.79
CA VAL A 120 6.13 10.76 5.48
C VAL A 120 4.86 11.53 5.13
N TYR A 121 5.00 12.85 5.02
CA TYR A 121 3.92 13.78 4.73
C TYR A 121 4.37 14.87 3.76
N SER A 122 3.41 15.60 3.21
CA SER A 122 3.59 16.59 2.13
C SER A 122 4.06 15.96 0.82
N ARG A 123 3.89 16.64 -0.32
CA ARG A 123 4.22 16.12 -1.66
C ARG A 123 5.73 15.80 -1.82
N THR A 124 6.15 14.61 -1.43
CA THR A 124 7.55 14.15 -1.48
C THR A 124 7.69 12.95 -2.43
N LYS A 125 8.75 12.95 -3.22
CA LYS A 125 9.15 11.81 -4.06
C LYS A 125 10.35 11.12 -3.42
N ILE A 126 10.19 9.85 -3.07
CA ILE A 126 11.23 8.99 -2.50
C ILE A 126 11.61 7.96 -3.57
N SER A 127 12.89 7.95 -3.96
CA SER A 127 13.49 6.99 -4.91
C SER A 127 14.91 6.64 -4.41
N PRO A 128 15.59 5.60 -4.92
CA PRO A 128 16.41 4.67 -4.14
C PRO A 128 17.63 5.32 -3.48
N ARG A 129 17.40 5.87 -2.29
CA ARG A 129 18.34 6.24 -1.22
C ARG A 129 17.48 6.96 -0.18
N VAL A 130 17.03 6.27 0.87
CA VAL A 130 17.00 6.76 2.28
C VAL A 130 16.35 5.67 3.14
N SER A 131 17.14 5.13 4.07
CA SER A 131 16.72 4.58 5.36
C SER A 131 16.64 5.70 6.38
N ASN A 132 15.54 5.87 7.12
CA ASN A 132 15.56 6.77 8.27
C ASN A 132 14.66 6.28 9.41
N ASN A 133 15.24 6.29 10.62
CA ASN A 133 14.57 6.11 11.90
C ASN A 133 13.96 7.45 12.40
N GLY A 134 13.46 8.30 11.50
CA GLY A 134 13.09 9.69 11.79
C GLY A 134 11.96 10.27 10.93
N ARG A 135 11.45 11.43 11.34
CA ARG A 135 10.35 12.18 10.71
C ARG A 135 10.83 12.78 9.37
N PHE A 136 10.22 12.44 8.23
CA PHE A 136 10.44 13.19 7.00
C PHE A 136 9.62 14.48 7.06
N GLN A 137 10.17 15.50 7.73
CA GLN A 137 9.75 16.89 7.56
C GLN A 137 10.50 17.45 6.37
N LYS A 138 9.90 17.45 5.17
CA LYS A 138 10.37 18.41 4.18
C LYS A 138 9.84 19.78 4.59
N MET A 139 10.72 20.55 5.22
CA MET A 139 10.64 21.99 5.37
C MET A 139 10.35 22.56 3.97
N CYS A 140 9.24 23.28 3.82
CA CYS A 140 9.04 24.12 2.64
C CYS A 140 10.27 25.04 2.53
N LEU A 141 10.94 25.04 1.38
CA LEU A 141 11.70 26.21 0.94
C LEU A 141 10.71 27.24 0.38
#